data_AF-A0A085VHT5-F1
#
_entry.id   AF-A0A085VHT5-F1
#
_cell.length_a   1.000
_cell.length_b   1.000
_cell.length_c   1.000
_cell.angle_alpha   90.00
_cell.angle_beta   90.00
_cell.angle_gamma   90.00
#
_symmetry.space_group_name_H-M   'P 1'
#
loop_
_entity.id
_entity.type
_entity.pdbx_description
1 polymer ?
#
loop_
_entity_poly.entity_id
_entity_poly.type
_entity_poly.pdbx_seq_one_letter_code
_entity_poly.pdbx_strand_id
1 'polypeptide(L)'
;MNGYQRLWVVCSAVVALVLANSCVESFPTEAKARVNFEGATQFRIGWVIKNENSILEKLTPGKFYDEQFAISQKIVDDERIRLDKLTNSALDDLPARQAKEIFKWIGIWFGITIGGYAIGWAINWVRIGFRPKEDNPS
;
A
#
# COMPACT_ATOMS: atom_id res chain seq x y z
N MET A 1 -33.56 8.78 -19.49
CA MET A 1 -32.18 8.27 -19.35
C MET A 1 -31.84 7.46 -20.58
N ASN A 2 -30.93 7.94 -21.43
CA ASN A 2 -30.64 7.31 -22.73
C ASN A 2 -29.92 5.97 -22.55
N GLY A 3 -30.11 5.02 -23.48
CA GLY A 3 -29.46 3.68 -23.43
C GLY A 3 -27.93 3.75 -23.31
N TYR A 4 -27.32 4.75 -23.95
CA TYR A 4 -25.88 5.04 -23.83
C TYR A 4 -25.43 5.45 -22.42
N GLN A 5 -26.25 6.19 -21.67
CA GLN A 5 -25.93 6.53 -20.28
C GLN A 5 -25.97 5.29 -19.38
N ARG A 6 -26.93 4.40 -19.60
CA ARG A 6 -27.03 3.14 -18.85
C ARG A 6 -25.82 2.23 -19.11
N LEU A 7 -25.39 2.12 -20.38
CA LEU A 7 -24.20 1.35 -20.74
C LEU A 7 -22.92 1.91 -20.09
N TRP A 8 -22.76 3.24 -20.09
CA TRP A 8 -21.60 3.89 -19.45
C TRP A 8 -21.54 3.61 -17.95
N VAL A 9 -22.67 3.70 -17.25
CA VAL A 9 -22.74 3.38 -15.81
C VAL A 9 -22.30 1.93 -15.55
N VAL A 10 -22.75 0.99 -16.39
CA VAL A 10 -22.35 -0.42 -16.27
C VAL A 10 -20.84 -0.60 -16.52
N CYS A 11 -20.28 0.01 -17.57
CA CYS A 11 -18.84 -0.07 -17.82
C CYS A 11 -18.01 0.55 -16.70
N SER A 12 -18.43 1.70 -16.16
CA SER A 12 -17.75 2.35 -15.03
C SER A 12 -17.80 1.49 -13.77
N ALA A 13 -18.93 0.81 -13.51
CA ALA A 13 -19.05 -0.14 -12.40
C ALA A 13 -18.13 -1.36 -12.57
N VAL A 14 -17.99 -1.88 -13.79
CA VAL A 14 -17.04 -2.98 -14.07
C VAL A 14 -15.60 -2.54 -13.84
N VAL A 15 -15.22 -1.34 -14.30
CA VAL A 15 -13.88 -0.78 -14.04
C VAL A 15 -13.65 -0.57 -12.55
N ALA A 16 -14.66 -0.11 -11.81
CA ALA A 16 -14.59 0.03 -10.35
C ALA A 16 -14.34 -1.32 -9.65
N LEU A 17 -15.02 -2.39 -10.08
CA LEU A 17 -14.83 -3.74 -9.52
C LEU A 17 -13.42 -4.28 -9.78
N VAL A 18 -12.89 -4.08 -10.98
CA VAL A 18 -11.51 -4.50 -11.31
C VAL A 18 -10.50 -3.75 -10.45
N LEU A 19 -10.65 -2.43 -10.32
CA LEU A 19 -9.76 -1.62 -9.48
C LEU A 19 -9.89 -1.95 -7.99
N ALA A 20 -11.10 -2.23 -7.51
CA ALA A 20 -11.34 -2.66 -6.15
C ALA A 20 -10.62 -3.98 -5.85
N ASN A 21 -10.65 -4.94 -6.77
CA ASN A 21 -9.95 -6.21 -6.62
C ASN A 21 -8.43 -6.00 -6.51
N SER A 22 -7.84 -5.16 -7.37
CA SER A 22 -6.41 -4.82 -7.32
C SER A 22 -6.01 -4.05 -6.05
N CYS A 23 -6.93 -3.27 -5.48
CA CYS A 23 -6.72 -2.53 -4.25
C CYS A 23 -6.58 -3.44 -3.02
N VAL A 24 -7.32 -4.57 -2.98
CA VAL A 24 -7.26 -5.53 -1.86
C VAL A 24 -5.86 -6.12 -1.68
N GLU A 25 -5.17 -6.44 -2.79
CA GLU A 25 -3.81 -6.98 -2.71
C GLU A 25 -2.78 -5.93 -2.27
N SER A 26 -2.98 -4.69 -2.71
CA SER A 26 -2.10 -3.55 -2.43
C SER A 26 -2.33 -2.92 -1.06
N PHE A 27 -3.40 -3.29 -0.36
CA PHE A 27 -3.77 -2.65 0.89
C PHE A 27 -2.76 -2.97 2.01
N PRO A 28 -2.12 -1.94 2.61
CA PRO A 28 -1.28 -2.14 3.78
C PRO A 28 -2.20 -2.46 4.97
N THR A 29 -2.30 -3.74 5.27
CA THR A 29 -3.02 -4.25 6.44
C THR A 29 -2.09 -4.30 7.65
N GLU A 30 -2.65 -4.05 8.84
CA GLU A 30 -1.92 -4.13 10.11
C GLU A 30 -1.22 -5.49 10.30
N ALA A 31 -1.86 -6.57 9.82
CA ALA A 31 -1.28 -7.91 9.83
C ALA A 31 0.00 -8.00 8.98
N LYS A 32 0.01 -7.44 7.76
CA LYS A 32 1.21 -7.42 6.90
C LYS A 32 2.31 -6.53 7.50
N ALA A 33 1.94 -5.42 8.13
CA ALA A 33 2.90 -4.56 8.83
C ALA A 33 3.53 -5.31 10.02
N ARG A 34 2.71 -5.89 10.91
CA ARG A 34 3.20 -6.65 12.08
C ARG A 34 4.11 -7.80 11.70
N VAL A 35 3.75 -8.61 10.69
CA VAL A 35 4.58 -9.75 10.25
C VAL A 35 5.94 -9.29 9.71
N ASN A 36 5.97 -8.22 8.91
CA ASN A 36 7.24 -7.67 8.41
C ASN A 36 8.10 -7.10 9.53
N PHE A 37 7.49 -6.44 10.53
CA PHE A 37 8.21 -5.88 11.66
C PHE A 37 8.71 -6.97 12.62
N GLU A 38 7.92 -8.00 12.93
CA GLU A 38 8.35 -9.12 13.77
C GLU A 38 9.53 -9.88 13.13
N GLY A 39 9.48 -10.15 11.82
CA GLY A 39 10.58 -10.77 11.08
C GLY A 39 11.84 -9.93 11.07
N ALA A 40 11.72 -8.62 10.80
CA ALA A 40 12.85 -7.69 10.82
C ALA A 40 13.45 -7.55 12.24
N THR A 41 12.61 -7.56 13.27
CA THR A 41 13.00 -7.47 14.68
C THR A 41 13.80 -8.69 15.12
N GLN A 42 13.31 -9.89 14.82
CA GLN A 42 14.00 -11.16 15.08
C GLN A 42 15.39 -11.19 14.42
N PHE A 43 15.46 -10.78 13.15
CA PHE A 43 16.72 -10.74 12.41
C PHE A 43 17.72 -9.75 13.02
N ARG A 44 17.25 -8.53 13.36
CA ARG A 44 18.10 -7.47 13.90
C ARG A 44 18.61 -7.80 15.30
N ILE A 45 17.74 -8.32 16.16
CA ILE A 45 18.11 -8.81 17.49
C ILE A 45 19.14 -9.93 17.39
N GLY A 46 18.92 -10.92 16.51
CA GLY A 46 19.88 -12.01 16.30
C GLY A 46 21.24 -11.51 15.79
N TRP A 47 21.25 -10.49 14.92
CA TRP A 47 22.49 -9.89 14.42
C TRP A 47 23.25 -9.13 15.51
N VAL A 48 22.57 -8.33 16.33
CA VAL A 48 23.18 -7.57 17.44
C VAL A 48 23.79 -8.52 18.47
N ILE A 49 23.04 -9.53 18.93
CA ILE A 49 23.54 -10.52 19.89
C ILE A 49 24.79 -11.23 19.34
N LYS A 50 24.75 -11.68 18.08
CA LYS A 50 25.88 -12.39 17.47
C LYS A 50 27.10 -11.49 17.32
N ASN A 51 26.91 -10.24 16.92
CA ASN A 51 27.99 -9.28 16.73
C ASN A 51 28.63 -8.89 18.07
N GLU A 52 27.82 -8.57 19.08
CA GLU A 52 28.32 -8.19 20.41
C GLU A 52 28.98 -9.35 21.14
N ASN A 53 28.40 -10.55 21.11
CA ASN A 53 29.04 -11.73 21.72
C ASN A 53 30.41 -12.00 21.10
N SER A 54 30.56 -11.81 19.78
CA SER A 54 31.86 -11.98 19.11
C SER A 54 32.90 -10.92 19.50
N ILE A 55 32.46 -9.74 19.93
CA ILE A 55 33.33 -8.67 20.42
C ILE A 55 33.70 -8.92 21.89
N LEU A 56 32.73 -9.32 22.71
CA LEU A 56 32.91 -9.65 24.13
C LEU A 56 33.82 -10.87 24.32
N GLU A 57 33.68 -11.90 23.48
CA GLU A 57 34.53 -13.08 23.48
C GLU A 57 36.01 -12.74 23.18
N LYS A 58 36.25 -11.75 22.31
CA LYS A 58 37.62 -11.27 21.99
C LYS A 58 38.24 -10.40 23.08
N LEU A 59 37.42 -9.65 23.83
CA LEU A 59 37.90 -8.69 24.83
C LEU A 59 38.07 -9.31 26.22
N THR A 60 37.26 -10.31 26.56
CA THR A 60 37.31 -10.98 27.86
C THR A 60 37.14 -12.50 27.72
N PRO A 61 38.19 -13.22 27.28
CA PRO A 61 38.16 -14.67 27.26
C PRO A 61 38.04 -15.19 28.71
N GLY A 62 36.94 -15.89 29.01
CA GLY A 62 36.74 -16.60 30.28
C GLY A 62 36.03 -15.84 31.41
N LYS A 63 35.49 -14.63 31.19
CA LYS A 63 34.61 -13.99 32.19
C LYS A 63 33.17 -14.53 32.12
N PHE A 64 32.57 -14.69 33.30
CA PHE A 64 31.31 -15.37 33.59
C PHE A 64 30.20 -15.17 32.55
N TYR A 65 29.64 -16.30 32.13
CA TYR A 65 28.50 -16.39 31.21
C TYR A 65 27.29 -15.56 31.67
N ASP A 66 27.08 -15.46 32.99
CA ASP A 66 25.91 -14.81 33.58
C ASP A 66 25.92 -13.28 33.43
N GLU A 67 27.07 -12.62 33.57
CA GLU A 67 27.18 -11.16 33.36
C GLU A 67 27.01 -10.79 31.89
N GLN A 68 27.59 -11.59 30.98
CA GLN A 68 27.41 -11.38 29.54
C GLN A 68 25.94 -11.59 29.13
N PHE A 69 25.29 -12.62 29.68
CA PHE A 69 23.88 -12.88 29.43
C PHE A 69 22.97 -11.75 29.91
N ALA A 70 23.24 -11.17 31.08
CA ALA A 70 22.48 -10.03 31.61
C ALA A 70 22.65 -8.76 30.76
N ILE A 71 23.84 -8.52 30.21
CA ILE A 71 24.09 -7.39 29.29
C ILE A 71 23.38 -7.62 27.97
N SER A 72 23.51 -8.81 27.38
CA SER A 72 22.80 -9.16 26.13
C SER A 72 21.29 -9.05 26.31
N GLN A 73 20.72 -9.52 27.42
CA GLN A 73 19.28 -9.38 27.67
C GLN A 73 18.84 -7.91 27.74
N LYS A 74 19.57 -7.05 28.44
CA LYS A 74 19.24 -5.62 28.48
C LYS A 74 19.24 -4.97 27.10
N ILE A 75 20.17 -5.35 26.24
CA ILE A 75 20.28 -4.82 24.87
C ILE A 75 19.14 -5.34 24.00
N VAL A 76 18.76 -6.61 24.16
CA VAL A 76 17.59 -7.20 23.51
C VAL A 76 16.30 -6.51 23.94
N ASP A 77 16.15 -6.23 25.24
CA ASP A 77 14.95 -5.58 25.78
C ASP A 77 14.85 -4.12 25.34
N ASP A 78 15.96 -3.37 25.34
CA ASP A 78 15.98 -1.98 24.87
C ASP A 78 15.66 -1.89 23.36
N GLU A 79 16.23 -2.79 22.55
CA GLU A 79 15.93 -2.83 21.12
C GLU A 79 14.49 -3.29 20.85
N ARG A 80 13.93 -4.21 21.66
CA ARG A 80 12.50 -4.57 21.62
C ARG A 80 11.62 -3.36 21.92
N ILE A 81 11.89 -2.62 22.98
CA ILE A 81 11.11 -1.42 23.36
C ILE A 81 11.20 -0.36 22.26
N ARG A 82 12.39 -0.16 21.68
CA ARG A 82 12.61 0.78 20.57
C ARG A 82 11.83 0.36 19.33
N LEU A 83 11.84 -0.92 18.98
CA LEU A 83 11.11 -1.47 17.83
C LEU A 83 9.60 -1.43 18.06
N ASP A 84 9.12 -1.71 19.26
CA ASP A 84 7.70 -1.56 19.60
C ASP A 84 7.25 -0.11 19.47
N LYS A 85 8.06 0.84 19.93
CA LYS A 85 7.77 2.27 19.78
C LYS A 85 7.71 2.69 18.31
N LEU A 86 8.66 2.22 17.50
CA LEU A 86 8.65 2.46 16.05
C LEU A 86 7.44 1.81 15.37
N THR A 87 7.09 0.59 15.78
CA THR A 87 5.96 -0.16 15.26
C THR A 87 4.65 0.54 15.60
N ASN A 88 4.47 0.96 16.84
CA ASN A 88 3.30 1.73 17.28
C ASN A 88 3.21 3.09 16.56
N SER A 89 4.33 3.79 16.36
CA SER A 89 4.33 5.04 15.58
C SER A 89 4.01 4.82 14.10
N ALA A 90 4.41 3.68 13.52
CA ALA A 90 4.07 3.32 12.16
C ALA A 90 2.60 2.86 12.04
N LEU A 91 2.06 2.22 13.08
CA LEU A 91 0.65 1.86 13.24
C LEU A 91 -0.25 3.09 13.36
N ASP A 92 0.17 4.12 14.08
CA ASP A 92 -0.59 5.38 14.16
C ASP A 92 -0.67 6.10 12.80
N ASP A 93 0.32 5.89 11.91
CA ASP A 93 0.35 6.43 10.54
C ASP A 93 -0.38 5.53 9.52
N LEU A 94 -0.83 4.32 9.91
CA LEU A 94 -1.57 3.43 9.00
C LEU A 94 -2.87 4.05 8.44
N PRO A 95 -3.76 4.68 9.23
CA PRO A 95 -4.98 5.27 8.68
C PRO A 95 -4.69 6.36 7.65
N ALA A 96 -3.64 7.17 7.85
CA ALA A 96 -3.23 8.19 6.89
C ALA A 96 -2.71 7.57 5.58
N ARG A 97 -1.92 6.50 5.67
CA ARG A 97 -1.41 5.77 4.49
C ARG A 97 -2.51 5.03 3.73
N GLN A 98 -3.43 4.39 4.45
CA GLN A 98 -4.59 3.74 3.85
C GLN A 98 -5.47 4.76 3.13
N ALA A 99 -5.78 5.89 3.76
CA ALA A 99 -6.51 6.98 3.12
C ALA A 99 -5.81 7.46 1.84
N LYS A 100 -4.48 7.66 1.88
CA LYS A 100 -3.71 8.10 0.71
C LYS A 100 -3.77 7.11 -0.46
N GLU A 101 -3.65 5.82 -0.20
CA GLU A 101 -3.78 4.79 -1.25
C GLU A 101 -5.23 4.71 -1.77
N ILE A 102 -6.24 4.76 -0.90
CA ILE A 102 -7.65 4.83 -1.33
C ILE A 102 -7.88 6.04 -2.25
N PHE A 103 -7.43 7.24 -1.85
CA PHE A 103 -7.60 8.45 -2.64
C PHE A 103 -6.88 8.38 -3.99
N LYS A 104 -5.71 7.75 -4.05
CA LYS A 104 -4.98 7.51 -5.30
C LYS A 104 -5.78 6.62 -6.25
N TRP A 105 -6.33 5.50 -5.76
CA TRP A 105 -7.16 4.60 -6.58
C TRP A 105 -8.49 5.24 -7.01
N ILE A 106 -9.13 6.00 -6.13
CA ILE A 106 -10.31 6.81 -6.46
C ILE A 106 -9.96 7.82 -7.57
N GLY A 107 -8.82 8.50 -7.46
CA GLY A 107 -8.35 9.45 -8.47
C GLY A 107 -8.12 8.80 -9.84
N ILE A 108 -7.49 7.62 -9.87
CA ILE A 108 -7.30 6.84 -11.10
C ILE A 108 -8.65 6.45 -11.70
N TRP A 109 -9.58 5.93 -10.88
CA TRP A 109 -10.91 5.55 -11.34
C TRP A 109 -11.68 6.74 -11.94
N PHE A 110 -11.67 7.89 -11.26
CA PHE A 110 -12.28 9.12 -11.78
C PHE A 110 -11.61 9.57 -13.08
N GLY A 111 -10.28 9.50 -13.17
CA GLY A 111 -9.53 9.85 -14.37
C GLY A 111 -9.92 8.99 -15.57
N ILE A 112 -10.00 7.66 -15.39
CA ILE A 112 -10.42 6.73 -16.44
C ILE A 112 -11.89 6.98 -16.84
N THR A 113 -12.76 7.21 -15.87
CA THR A 113 -14.20 7.40 -16.12
C THR A 113 -14.49 8.71 -16.85
N ILE A 114 -13.91 9.83 -16.41
CA ILE A 114 -14.06 11.15 -17.05
C ILE A 114 -13.40 11.13 -18.44
N GLY A 115 -12.18 10.58 -18.54
CA GLY A 115 -11.46 10.48 -19.81
C GLY A 115 -12.21 9.64 -20.83
N GLY A 116 -12.70 8.48 -20.43
CA GLY A 116 -13.52 7.61 -21.28
C GLY A 116 -14.81 8.30 -21.74
N TYR A 117 -15.49 9.01 -20.84
CA TYR A 117 -16.70 9.77 -21.18
C TYR A 117 -16.41 10.87 -22.21
N ALA A 118 -15.32 11.63 -22.03
CA ALA A 118 -14.90 12.66 -22.96
C ALA A 118 -14.58 12.10 -24.36
N ILE A 119 -13.91 10.95 -24.43
CA ILE A 119 -13.64 10.24 -25.70
C ILE A 119 -14.95 9.82 -26.37
N GLY A 120 -15.86 9.18 -25.63
CA GLY A 120 -17.16 8.77 -26.17
C GLY A 120 -17.99 9.95 -26.67
N TRP A 121 -17.95 11.07 -25.94
CA TRP A 121 -18.60 12.32 -26.35
C TRP A 121 -17.97 12.91 -27.61
N ALA A 122 -16.64 12.93 -27.72
CA ALA A 122 -15.92 13.40 -28.90
C ALA A 122 -16.24 12.56 -30.14
N ILE A 123 -16.28 11.23 -30.02
CA ILE A 123 -16.67 10.33 -31.11
C ILE A 123 -18.10 10.62 -31.59
N ASN A 124 -19.03 10.83 -30.66
CA ASN A 124 -20.40 11.18 -31.01
C ASN A 124 -20.49 12.55 -31.70
N TRP A 125 -19.70 13.53 -31.26
CA TRP A 125 -19.59 14.84 -31.90
C TRP A 125 -19.08 14.73 -33.34
N VAL A 126 -18.01 13.96 -33.57
CA VAL A 126 -17.48 13.69 -34.90
C VAL A 126 -18.55 13.01 -35.77
N ARG A 127 -19.22 11.99 -35.25
CA ARG A 127 -20.28 11.28 -35.99
C ARG A 127 -21.45 12.18 -36.38
N ILE A 128 -21.86 13.12 -35.51
CA ILE A 128 -22.93 14.06 -35.80
C ILE A 128 -22.45 15.15 -36.78
N GLY A 129 -21.23 15.67 -36.60
CA GLY A 129 -20.67 16.72 -37.43
C GLY A 129 -20.41 16.29 -38.88
N PHE A 130 -20.07 15.02 -39.11
CA PHE A 130 -19.85 14.46 -40.45
C PHE A 130 -21.08 13.74 -41.02
N ARG A 131 -22.24 13.80 -40.35
CA ARG A 131 -23.46 13.23 -40.92
C ARG A 131 -23.91 14.14 -42.07
N PRO A 132 -23.98 13.65 -43.33
CA PRO A 132 -24.56 14.44 -44.40
C PRO A 132 -25.99 14.79 -43.98
N LYS A 133 -26.34 16.07 -44.03
CA LYS A 133 -27.74 16.46 -43.95
C LYS A 133 -28.37 15.84 -45.19
N GLU A 134 -29.34 14.96 -45.00
CA GLU A 134 -30.20 14.56 -46.10
C GLU A 134 -30.95 15.81 -46.50
N ASP A 135 -30.52 16.41 -47.60
CA ASP A 135 -31.23 17.47 -48.28
C ASP A 135 -32.57 16.86 -48.68
N ASN A 136 -33.63 17.09 -47.91
CA ASN A 136 -34.99 16.70 -48.28
C ASN A 136 -35.33 17.42 -49.60
N PRO A 137 -35.54 16.73 -50.73
CA PRO A 137 -36.22 17.32 -51.85
C PRO A 137 -37.73 17.06 -51.69
N SER A 138 -38.41 17.95 -50.96
CA SER A 138 -39.84 18.28 -51.16
C SER A 138 -40.27 19.40 -50.20
#